data_AF-A0A2D5C8M1-F1
#
_entry.id   AF-A0A2D5C8M1-F1
#
_cell.length_a   1.000
_cell.length_b   1.000
_cell.length_c   1.000
_cell.angle_alpha   90.00
_cell.angle_beta   90.00
_cell.angle_gamma   90.00
#
_symmetry.space_group_name_H-M   'P 1'
#
loop_
_entity.id
_entity.type
_entity.pdbx_description
1 polymer ?
#
loop_
_entity_poly.entity_id
_entity_poly.type
_entity_poly.pdbx_seq_one_letter_code
_entity_poly.pdbx_strand_id
1 'polypeptide(L)'
;DDISSQRTKLFFLILIAMADDTLDKDGREAVLSKLGLYDNVSQPNQIGGSLTQNNIRYIIEPMVDNGLLIGLNFYTTFISN
;
A
#
# COMPACT_ATOMS: atom_id res chain seq x y z
N ASP A 1 39.57 1.94 -6.99
CA ASP A 1 38.27 1.28 -7.24
C ASP A 1 37.13 2.06 -6.63
N ASP A 2 36.84 3.18 -7.27
CA ASP A 2 35.59 3.92 -7.12
C ASP A 2 34.48 3.13 -7.80
N ILE A 3 33.78 2.29 -7.03
CA ILE A 3 32.40 1.94 -7.38
C ILE A 3 31.55 2.73 -6.41
N SER A 4 31.19 3.93 -6.84
CA SER A 4 30.09 4.73 -6.32
C SER A 4 28.82 3.89 -6.32
N SER A 5 28.63 3.11 -5.27
CA SER A 5 27.37 2.45 -4.92
C SER A 5 26.40 3.56 -4.53
N GLN A 6 25.89 4.30 -5.53
CA GLN A 6 24.60 4.96 -5.41
C GLN A 6 23.57 3.84 -5.19
N ARG A 7 23.42 3.40 -3.93
CA ARG A 7 22.23 2.69 -3.51
C ARG A 7 21.10 3.66 -3.77
N THR A 8 20.38 3.46 -4.87
CA THR A 8 19.11 4.14 -5.09
C THR A 8 18.24 3.76 -3.91
N LYS A 9 18.16 4.65 -2.91
CA LYS A 9 17.19 4.54 -1.83
C LYS A 9 15.86 4.84 -2.49
N LEU A 10 15.19 3.77 -2.88
CA LEU A 10 13.88 3.82 -3.48
C LEU A 10 12.94 4.45 -2.44
N PHE A 11 12.53 5.68 -2.71
CA PHE A 11 11.62 6.43 -1.86
C PHE A 11 10.31 6.61 -2.63
N PHE A 12 9.22 6.09 -2.07
CA PHE A 12 7.90 6.26 -2.63
C PHE A 12 7.04 6.99 -1.62
N LEU A 13 6.31 8.00 -2.09
CA LEU A 13 5.22 8.62 -1.36
C LEU A 13 3.92 8.26 -2.08
N ILE A 14 3.06 7.49 -1.43
CA ILE A 14 1.73 7.15 -1.93
C ILE A 14 0.71 7.88 -1.06
N LEU A 15 -0.06 8.77 -1.70
CA LEU A 15 -1.18 9.45 -1.07
C LEU A 15 -2.47 8.81 -1.59
N ILE A 16 -3.12 8.01 -0.75
CA ILE A 16 -4.45 7.48 -1.00
C ILE A 16 -5.41 8.24 -0.09
N ALA A 17 -6.37 8.95 -0.69
CA ALA A 17 -7.41 9.66 0.02
C ALA A 17 -8.77 9.06 -0.34
N MET A 18 -9.56 8.74 0.68
CA MET A 18 -10.93 8.28 0.52
C MET A 18 -11.87 9.45 0.83
N ALA A 19 -12.60 9.90 -0.19
CA ALA A 19 -13.71 10.82 -0.02
C ALA A 19 -14.98 10.00 0.21
N ASP A 20 -15.22 9.65 1.46
CA ASP A 20 -16.45 9.00 1.93
C ASP A 20 -17.03 9.89 3.04
N ASP A 21 -18.24 10.41 2.81
CA ASP A 21 -18.96 11.29 3.73
C ASP A 21 -19.57 10.52 4.91
N THR A 22 -19.61 9.19 4.83
CA THR A 22 -19.99 8.31 5.95
C THR A 22 -18.84 8.03 6.92
N LEU A 23 -17.59 8.34 6.52
CA LEU A 23 -16.41 8.14 7.35
C LEU A 23 -15.95 9.46 7.97
N ASP A 24 -15.86 9.47 9.30
CA ASP A 24 -15.14 10.49 10.04
C ASP A 24 -13.62 10.31 9.89
N LYS A 25 -12.84 11.16 10.55
CA LYS A 25 -11.36 11.11 10.48
C LYS A 25 -10.83 9.74 10.89
N ASP A 26 -11.33 9.19 11.99
CA ASP A 26 -10.84 7.94 12.55
C ASP A 26 -11.24 6.75 11.67
N GLY A 27 -12.44 6.79 11.07
CA GLY A 27 -12.90 5.83 10.08
C GLY A 27 -12.01 5.82 8.83
N ARG A 28 -11.55 6.98 8.36
CA ARG A 28 -10.61 7.09 7.23
C ARG A 28 -9.24 6.52 7.60
N GLU A 29 -8.71 6.83 8.79
CA GLU A 29 -7.43 6.27 9.26
C GLU A 29 -7.51 4.75 9.42
N ALA A 30 -8.60 4.21 9.98
CA ALA A 30 -8.83 2.78 10.13
C ALA A 30 -8.98 2.05 8.79
N VAL A 31 -9.49 2.72 7.76
CA VAL A 31 -9.56 2.22 6.39
C VAL A 31 -8.16 2.14 5.78
N LEU A 32 -7.37 3.21 5.88
CA LEU A 32 -6.04 3.28 5.29
C LEU A 32 -5.04 2.35 5.98
N SER A 33 -5.17 2.10 7.28
CA SER A 33 -4.34 1.12 8.00
C SER A 33 -4.57 -0.31 7.51
N LYS A 34 -5.81 -0.68 7.17
CA LYS A 34 -6.14 -2.02 6.63
C LYS A 34 -5.52 -2.30 5.25
N LEU A 35 -5.06 -1.27 4.54
CA LEU A 35 -4.31 -1.44 3.30
C LEU A 35 -2.81 -1.74 3.53
N GLY A 36 -2.38 -1.90 4.79
CA GLY A 36 -1.00 -2.23 5.14
C GLY A 36 -0.03 -1.06 4.96
N LEU A 37 -0.55 0.18 4.92
CA LEU A 37 0.24 1.40 4.68
C LEU A 37 0.92 1.96 5.94
N TYR A 38 0.44 1.58 7.13
CA TYR A 38 0.97 2.08 8.42
C TYR A 38 1.67 0.99 9.25
N ASP A 39 1.82 -0.21 8.71
CA ASP A 39 2.40 -1.33 9.42
C ASP A 39 3.93 -1.25 9.43
N ASN A 40 4.53 -1.52 10.60
CA ASN A 40 5.96 -1.68 10.72
C ASN A 40 6.33 -3.11 10.30
N VAL A 41 6.79 -3.25 9.05
CA VAL A 41 7.14 -4.54 8.45
C VAL A 41 8.64 -4.82 8.55
N SER A 42 9.02 -6.09 8.68
CA SER A 42 10.42 -6.53 8.71
C SER A 42 10.90 -7.11 7.38
N GLN A 43 9.99 -7.47 6.48
CA GLN A 43 10.28 -8.00 5.15
C GLN A 43 9.39 -7.36 4.07
N PRO A 44 9.90 -7.10 2.84
CA PRO A 44 9.14 -6.43 1.78
C PRO A 44 7.83 -7.12 1.37
N ASN A 45 7.78 -8.44 1.46
CA ASN A 45 6.59 -9.25 1.14
C ASN A 45 5.44 -9.07 2.15
N GLN A 46 5.69 -8.45 3.30
CA GLN A 46 4.67 -8.16 4.30
C GLN A 46 3.93 -6.84 4.03
N ILE A 47 4.40 -6.04 3.07
CA ILE A 47 3.74 -4.79 2.67
C ILE A 47 2.46 -5.12 1.91
N GLY A 48 1.40 -4.35 2.17
CA GLY A 48 0.15 -4.44 1.43
C GLY A 48 -0.99 -5.02 2.27
N GLY A 49 -2.15 -5.13 1.64
CA GLY A 49 -3.38 -5.46 2.33
C GLY A 49 -4.59 -5.32 1.40
N SER A 50 -5.76 -5.63 1.94
CA SER A 50 -7.01 -5.46 1.20
C SER A 50 -8.08 -4.82 2.07
N LEU A 51 -8.88 -3.97 1.46
CA LEU A 51 -10.01 -3.33 2.09
C LEU A 51 -11.20 -3.41 1.14
N THR A 52 -12.37 -3.76 1.68
CA THR A 52 -13.63 -3.57 0.97
C THR A 52 -14.42 -2.45 1.64
N GLN A 53 -14.79 -1.42 0.88
CA GLN A 53 -15.58 -0.28 1.32
C GLN A 53 -16.49 0.15 0.17
N ASN A 54 -17.77 0.44 0.44
CA ASN A 54 -18.76 0.87 -0.56
C ASN A 54 -18.81 -0.01 -1.82
N ASN A 55 -18.80 -1.32 -1.62
CA ASN A 55 -18.79 -2.33 -2.69
C ASN A 55 -17.58 -2.22 -3.62
N ILE A 56 -16.52 -1.55 -3.21
CA ILE A 56 -15.25 -1.51 -3.92
C ILE A 56 -14.21 -2.20 -3.06
N ARG A 57 -13.50 -3.16 -3.64
CA ARG A 57 -12.33 -3.77 -3.01
C ARG A 57 -11.06 -3.16 -3.57
N TYR A 58 -10.25 -2.65 -2.66
CA TYR A 58 -8.92 -2.12 -2.89
C TYR A 58 -7.89 -3.13 -2.40
N ILE A 59 -6.84 -3.36 -3.18
CA ILE A 59 -5.76 -4.29 -2.83
C ILE A 59 -4.43 -3.64 -3.15
N ILE A 60 -3.51 -3.67 -2.19
CA ILE A 60 -2.10 -3.33 -2.39
C ILE A 60 -1.28 -4.61 -2.27
N GLU A 61 -0.44 -4.88 -3.27
CA GLU A 61 0.50 -6.00 -3.26
C GLU A 61 1.93 -5.53 -3.54
N PRO A 62 2.93 -6.07 -2.84
CA PRO A 62 4.32 -5.71 -3.06
C PRO A 62 4.87 -6.45 -4.28
N MET A 63 5.63 -5.74 -5.11
CA MET A 63 6.49 -6.35 -6.13
C MET A 63 7.87 -6.50 -5.53
N VAL A 64 8.30 -7.74 -5.29
CA VAL A 64 9.58 -8.06 -4.66
C VAL A 64 10.45 -8.82 -5.65
N ASP A 65 11.67 -8.34 -5.87
CA ASP A 65 12.70 -9.05 -6.64
C ASP A 65 13.97 -9.16 -5.81
N ASN A 66 14.53 -10.37 -5.70
CA ASN A 66 15.71 -10.68 -4.90
C ASN A 66 15.69 -10.11 -3.45
N GLY A 67 14.51 -10.12 -2.81
CA GLY A 67 14.32 -9.61 -1.46
C GLY A 67 14.29 -8.08 -1.35
N LEU A 68 14.24 -7.37 -2.48
CA LEU A 68 14.07 -5.92 -2.55
C LEU A 68 12.66 -5.58 -3.01
N LEU A 69 12.02 -4.61 -2.34
CA LEU A 69 10.79 -4.00 -2.86
C LEU A 69 11.15 -3.19 -4.11
N ILE A 70 10.62 -3.58 -5.26
CA ILE A 70 10.85 -2.90 -6.54
C ILE A 70 9.63 -2.12 -7.03
N GLY A 71 8.46 -2.35 -6.44
CA GLY A 71 7.23 -1.67 -6.80
C GLY A 71 6.03 -2.09 -5.95
N LEU A 72 4.88 -1.51 -6.24
CA LEU A 72 3.60 -1.83 -5.62
C LEU A 72 2.55 -1.95 -6.70
N ASN A 73 1.76 -3.01 -6.65
CA ASN A 73 0.55 -3.13 -7.44
C ASN A 73 -0.62 -2.58 -6.64
N PHE A 74 -1.49 -1.83 -7.31
CA PHE A 74 -2.74 -1.34 -6.75
C PHE A 74 -3.90 -1.79 -7.63
N TYR A 75 -4.82 -2.54 -7.04
CA TYR A 75 -6.01 -3.04 -7.73
C TYR A 75 -7.26 -2.47 -7.09
N THR A 76 -8.23 -2.17 -7.95
CA THR A 76 -9.58 -1.78 -7.56
C THR A 76 -10.56 -2.63 -8.32
N THR A 77 -11.49 -3.26 -7.61
CA THR A 77 -12.57 -4.03 -8.23
C THR A 77 -13.91 -3.70 -7.59
N PHE A 78 -14.95 -3.58 -8.40
CA PHE A 78 -16.31 -3.48 -7.90
C PHE A 78 -16.83 -4.87 -7.52
N ILE A 79 -17.42 -4.98 -6.33
CA ILE A 79 -18.03 -6.20 -5.83
C ILE A 79 -19.54 -6.08 -6.03
N SER A 80 -20.06 -6.74 -7.06
CA SER A 80 -21.48 -7.05 -7.17
C SER A 80 -21.76 -8.40 -6.53
N ASN A 81 -22.78 -8.48 -5.67
CA ASN A 81 -23.37 -9.74 -5.26
C ASN A 81 -23.99 -10.48 -6.46
#